data_AF-A0AAN0NCS9-F1
#
_entry.id   AF-A0AAN0NCS9-F1
#
_cell.length_a   1.000
_cell.length_b   1.000
_cell.length_c   1.000
_cell.angle_alpha   90.00
_cell.angle_beta   90.00
_cell.angle_gamma   90.00
#
_symmetry.space_group_name_H-M   'P 1'
#
loop_
_entity.id
_entity.type
_entity.pdbx_description
1 polymer ?
#
loop_
_entity_poly.entity_id
_entity_poly.type
_entity_poly.pdbx_seq_one_letter_code
_entity_poly.pdbx_strand_id
1 'polypeptide(L)'
;MDVILNPYAPNVTKRNIVIAKGHIVDYGTSIEVPIRMGGGTIIEAGFANACSKAHFESKITDDTAALLYVKSHHAVQKGMLELEEVVELGKKYKVPVIVDAAKRK
;
A
#
# COMPACT_ATOMS: atom_id res chain seq x y z
N MET A 1 -0.78 -24.54 2.15
CA MET A 1 -0.91 -24.83 0.70
C MET A 1 -2.15 -24.15 0.13
N ASP A 2 -3.24 -24.02 0.90
CA ASP A 2 -4.53 -23.43 0.46
C ASP A 2 -4.51 -21.95 0.07
N VAL A 3 -3.73 -21.10 0.75
CA VAL A 3 -3.60 -19.65 0.44
C VAL A 3 -3.04 -19.37 -0.96
N ILE A 4 -2.20 -20.26 -1.49
CA ILE A 4 -1.61 -20.11 -2.83
C ILE A 4 -2.62 -20.50 -3.91
N LEU A 5 -3.53 -21.44 -3.61
CA LEU A 5 -4.52 -21.95 -4.55
C LEU A 5 -5.79 -21.06 -4.58
N ASN A 6 -6.16 -20.46 -3.46
CA ASN A 6 -7.28 -19.53 -3.37
C ASN A 6 -6.95 -18.34 -2.42
N PRO A 7 -6.41 -17.23 -2.94
CA PRO A 7 -6.09 -16.06 -2.13
C PRO A 7 -7.32 -15.29 -1.62
N TYR A 8 -8.53 -15.67 -2.08
CA TYR A 8 -9.80 -15.08 -1.65
C TYR A 8 -10.55 -15.96 -0.64
N ALA A 9 -9.95 -17.05 -0.18
CA ALA A 9 -10.60 -17.92 0.79
C ALA A 9 -10.94 -17.15 2.08
N PRO A 10 -12.10 -17.43 2.73
CA PRO A 10 -12.56 -16.64 3.88
C PRO A 10 -11.62 -16.64 5.09
N ASN A 11 -10.75 -17.65 5.20
CA ASN A 11 -9.73 -17.76 6.23
C ASN A 11 -8.49 -16.88 5.96
N VAL A 12 -8.41 -16.21 4.81
CA VAL A 12 -7.33 -15.28 4.43
C VAL A 12 -7.75 -13.86 4.79
N THR A 13 -7.60 -13.49 6.06
CA THR A 13 -8.02 -12.17 6.57
C THR A 13 -6.91 -11.13 6.47
N LYS A 14 -5.64 -11.55 6.61
CA LYS A 14 -4.47 -10.67 6.52
C LYS A 14 -4.08 -10.37 5.08
N ARG A 15 -4.84 -9.46 4.45
CA ARG A 15 -4.73 -9.10 3.03
C ARG A 15 -4.86 -7.60 2.76
N ASN A 16 -4.95 -6.77 3.80
CA ASN A 16 -5.06 -5.33 3.63
C ASN A 16 -3.71 -4.74 3.22
N ILE A 17 -3.70 -3.97 2.14
CA ILE A 17 -2.54 -3.25 1.61
C ILE A 17 -2.79 -1.77 1.82
N VAL A 18 -2.08 -1.17 2.77
CA VAL A 18 -2.22 0.26 3.07
C VAL A 18 -1.38 1.06 2.07
N ILE A 19 -1.99 2.03 1.42
CA ILE A 19 -1.35 2.90 0.43
C ILE A 19 -1.90 4.33 0.57
N ALA A 20 -1.05 5.33 0.35
CA ALA A 20 -1.50 6.72 0.33
C ALA A 20 -2.45 6.94 -0.87
N LYS A 21 -3.56 7.65 -0.67
CA LYS A 21 -4.53 7.88 -1.77
C LYS A 21 -3.90 8.59 -2.98
N GLY A 22 -2.95 9.50 -2.76
CA GLY A 22 -2.18 10.16 -3.82
C GLY A 22 -1.21 9.24 -4.59
N HIS A 23 -1.03 8.00 -4.14
CA HIS A 23 -0.23 6.97 -4.81
C HIS A 23 -1.09 5.97 -5.62
N ILE A 24 -2.42 6.11 -5.63
CA ILE A 24 -3.29 5.38 -6.55
C ILE A 24 -3.16 6.02 -7.93
N VAL A 25 -2.39 5.37 -8.80
CA VAL A 25 -1.99 5.91 -10.11
C VAL A 25 -2.28 4.95 -11.24
N ASP A 26 -2.41 5.52 -12.43
CA ASP A 26 -2.42 4.78 -13.70
C ASP A 26 -1.03 4.88 -14.35
N TYR A 27 -0.45 3.72 -14.70
CA TYR A 27 0.79 3.59 -15.45
C TYR A 27 0.62 2.77 -16.75
N GLY A 28 -0.58 2.77 -17.32
CA GLY A 28 -1.04 1.85 -18.37
C GLY A 28 -2.01 0.79 -17.85
N THR A 29 -2.17 0.74 -16.53
CA THR A 29 -3.23 0.10 -15.76
C THR A 29 -3.26 0.78 -14.38
N SER A 30 -4.42 0.81 -13.73
CA SER A 30 -4.48 1.20 -12.31
C SER A 30 -3.61 0.27 -11.48
N ILE A 31 -2.83 0.84 -10.55
CA ILE A 31 -2.05 0.09 -9.56
C ILE A 31 -2.90 -0.84 -8.69
N GLU A 32 -4.20 -0.58 -8.58
CA GLU A 32 -5.13 -1.46 -7.87
C GLU A 32 -5.28 -2.82 -8.53
N VAL A 33 -5.14 -2.90 -9.86
CA VAL A 33 -5.34 -4.15 -10.61
C VAL A 33 -4.38 -5.24 -10.16
N PRO A 34 -3.04 -5.08 -10.16
CA PRO A 34 -2.14 -6.11 -9.65
C PRO A 34 -2.31 -6.38 -8.17
N ILE A 35 -2.64 -5.39 -7.34
CA ILE A 35 -2.90 -5.60 -5.91
C ILE A 35 -4.08 -6.56 -5.73
N ARG A 36 -5.20 -6.30 -6.42
CA ARG A 36 -6.39 -7.15 -6.37
C ARG A 36 -6.10 -8.52 -6.96
N MET A 37 -5.41 -8.63 -8.10
CA MET A 37 -5.04 -9.93 -8.69
C MET A 37 -4.23 -10.80 -7.72
N GLY A 38 -3.37 -10.19 -6.90
CA GLY A 38 -2.65 -10.88 -5.82
C GLY A 38 -3.50 -11.24 -4.58
N GLY A 39 -4.80 -10.95 -4.58
CA GLY A 39 -5.72 -11.15 -3.45
C GLY A 39 -5.74 -10.01 -2.43
N GLY A 40 -4.98 -8.93 -2.66
CA GLY A 40 -4.90 -7.79 -1.76
C GLY A 40 -6.17 -6.95 -1.75
N THR A 41 -6.51 -6.42 -0.57
CA THR A 41 -7.56 -5.42 -0.38
C THR A 41 -6.90 -4.05 -0.18
N ILE A 42 -7.19 -3.10 -1.05
CA ILE A 42 -6.62 -1.74 -0.97
C ILE A 42 -7.27 -0.99 0.19
N ILE A 43 -6.44 -0.46 1.09
CA ILE A 43 -6.84 0.45 2.15
C ILE A 43 -6.16 1.80 1.91
N GLU A 44 -6.95 2.77 1.45
CA GLU A 44 -6.43 4.12 1.18
C GLU A 44 -6.24 4.92 2.48
N ALA A 45 -5.08 5.57 2.58
CA ALA A 45 -4.76 6.51 3.64
C ALA A 45 -4.76 7.96 3.14
N GLY A 46 -5.29 8.87 3.95
CA GLY A 46 -5.31 10.29 3.67
C GLY A 46 -6.18 10.67 2.47
N PHE A 47 -5.76 11.70 1.76
CA PHE A 47 -6.45 12.32 0.63
C PHE A 47 -5.59 12.29 -0.62
N ALA A 48 -6.19 12.58 -1.77
CA ALA A 48 -5.50 12.54 -3.06
C ALA A 48 -4.27 13.48 -3.12
N ASN A 49 -4.30 14.57 -2.36
CA ASN A 49 -3.26 15.61 -2.33
C ASN A 49 -2.56 15.76 -0.97
N ALA A 50 -2.93 14.97 0.04
CA ALA A 50 -2.33 15.06 1.36
C ALA A 50 -2.43 13.74 2.14
N CYS A 51 -1.30 13.21 2.58
CA CYS A 51 -1.25 12.05 3.48
C CYS A 51 -0.15 12.24 4.51
N SER A 52 -0.52 12.47 5.77
CA SER A 52 0.43 12.51 6.88
C SER A 52 0.78 11.10 7.37
N LYS A 53 1.87 10.97 8.13
CA LYS A 53 2.20 9.73 8.85
C LYS A 53 1.04 9.23 9.72
N ALA A 54 0.31 10.13 10.39
CA ALA A 54 -0.84 9.78 11.21
C ALA A 54 -2.03 9.26 10.39
N HIS A 55 -2.31 9.83 9.22
CA HIS A 55 -3.34 9.28 8.32
C HIS A 55 -3.00 7.84 7.93
N PHE A 56 -1.74 7.59 7.60
CA PHE A 56 -1.26 6.27 7.19
C PHE A 56 -1.27 5.26 8.33
N GLU A 57 -0.74 5.65 9.49
CA GLU A 57 -0.72 4.84 10.71
C GLU A 57 -2.12 4.44 11.17
N SER A 58 -3.11 5.33 11.03
CA SER A 58 -4.50 5.06 11.42
C SER A 58 -5.18 3.93 10.62
N LYS A 59 -4.59 3.52 9.50
CA LYS A 59 -5.10 2.45 8.63
C LYS A 59 -4.45 1.09 8.89
N ILE A 60 -3.44 1.02 9.75
CA ILE A 60 -2.75 -0.23 10.09
C ILE A 60 -3.58 -0.98 11.14
N THR A 61 -3.92 -2.23 10.82
CA THR A 61 -4.68 -3.17 11.64
C THR A 61 -4.03 -4.56 11.63
N ASP A 62 -4.54 -5.50 12.43
CA ASP A 62 -4.05 -6.88 12.45
C ASP A 62 -4.20 -7.61 11.09
N ASP A 63 -5.17 -7.19 10.27
CA ASP A 63 -5.40 -7.67 8.91
C ASP A 63 -4.47 -7.03 7.87
N THR A 64 -3.59 -6.12 8.28
CA THR A 64 -2.63 -5.46 7.37
C THR A 64 -1.52 -6.42 6.96
N ALA A 65 -1.51 -6.76 5.68
CA ALA A 65 -0.51 -7.63 5.08
C ALA A 65 0.78 -6.89 4.72
N ALA A 66 0.66 -5.66 4.19
CA ALA A 66 1.81 -4.85 3.79
C ALA A 66 1.46 -3.35 3.74
N LEU A 67 2.50 -2.53 3.83
CA LEU A 67 2.45 -1.10 3.49
C LEU A 67 3.06 -0.90 2.10
N LEU A 68 2.35 -0.26 1.19
CA LEU A 68 2.81 -0.03 -0.18
C LEU A 68 3.14 1.46 -0.39
N TYR A 69 4.37 1.72 -0.82
CA TYR A 69 4.85 3.03 -1.22
C TYR A 69 5.19 3.05 -2.71
N VAL A 70 4.75 4.08 -3.43
CA VAL A 70 4.94 4.21 -4.88
C VAL A 70 5.82 5.41 -5.16
N LYS A 71 7.01 5.17 -5.71
CA LYS A 71 7.94 6.20 -6.16
C LYS A 71 7.84 6.37 -7.67
N SER A 72 6.97 7.28 -8.11
CA SER A 72 6.75 7.56 -9.52
C SER A 72 6.42 9.03 -9.76
N HIS A 73 6.66 9.51 -10.98
CA HIS A 73 6.24 10.84 -11.43
C HIS A 73 4.72 10.91 -11.71
N HIS A 74 4.06 9.76 -11.87
CA HIS A 74 2.61 9.66 -11.92
C HIS A 74 1.96 9.80 -10.54
N ALA A 75 2.71 9.55 -9.46
CA ALA A 75 2.22 9.63 -8.10
C ALA A 75 2.37 11.04 -7.55
N VAL A 76 1.38 11.47 -6.76
CA VAL A 76 1.45 12.74 -6.04
C VAL A 76 2.55 12.63 -4.99
N GLN A 77 3.61 13.44 -5.10
CA GLN A 77 4.71 13.43 -4.14
C GLN A 77 4.56 14.54 -3.08
N LYS A 78 4.13 15.73 -3.52
CA LYS A 78 3.96 16.87 -2.61
C LYS A 78 2.81 16.60 -1.65
N GLY A 79 3.06 16.79 -0.35
CA GLY A 79 2.06 16.60 0.69
C GLY A 79 1.82 15.15 1.10
N MET A 80 2.61 14.20 0.57
CA MET A 80 2.64 12.82 1.04
C MET A 80 3.71 12.64 2.10
N LEU A 81 3.55 11.59 2.92
CA LEU A 81 4.58 11.10 3.82
C LEU A 81 5.78 10.56 3.04
N GLU A 82 6.96 10.68 3.64
CA GLU A 82 8.20 10.19 3.06
C GLU A 82 8.35 8.67 3.22
N LEU A 83 9.20 8.05 2.39
CA LEU A 83 9.42 6.61 2.44
C LEU A 83 9.95 6.15 3.81
N GLU A 84 10.84 6.95 4.41
CA GLU A 84 11.43 6.70 5.72
C GLU A 84 10.34 6.57 6.79
N GLU A 85 9.30 7.41 6.73
CA GLU A 85 8.18 7.37 7.66
C GLU A 85 7.37 6.07 7.49
N VAL A 86 7.19 5.59 6.25
CA VAL A 86 6.52 4.29 5.99
C VAL A 86 7.38 3.13 6.49
N VAL A 87 8.70 3.18 6.31
CA VAL A 87 9.63 2.16 6.83
C VAL A 87 9.62 2.13 8.36
N GLU A 88 9.58 3.29 9.01
CA GLU A 88 9.43 3.38 10.46
C GLU A 88 8.12 2.74 10.94
N LEU A 89 6.99 3.02 10.27
CA LEU A 89 5.71 2.38 10.58
C LEU A 89 5.77 0.87 10.36
N GLY A 90 6.35 0.40 9.26
CA GLY A 90 6.53 -1.02 8.98
C GLY A 90 7.32 -1.74 10.07
N LYS A 91 8.42 -1.12 10.55
CA LYS A 91 9.20 -1.65 11.69
C LYS A 91 8.40 -1.63 12.99
N LYS A 92 7.71 -0.52 13.30
CA LYS A 92 6.91 -0.35 14.52
C LYS A 92 5.81 -1.39 14.63
N TYR A 93 5.09 -1.64 13.55
CA TYR A 93 3.94 -2.56 13.51
C TYR A 93 4.30 -3.99 13.04
N LYS A 94 5.57 -4.25 12.73
CA LYS A 94 6.05 -5.53 12.17
C LYS A 94 5.29 -5.93 10.89
N VAL A 95 5.03 -4.95 10.03
CA VAL A 95 4.36 -5.12 8.74
C VAL A 95 5.40 -4.88 7.63
N PRO A 96 5.49 -5.75 6.62
CA PRO A 96 6.43 -5.56 5.52
C PRO A 96 6.09 -4.31 4.72
N VAL A 97 7.13 -3.63 4.25
CA VAL A 97 7.01 -2.48 3.35
C VAL A 97 7.41 -2.91 1.94
N ILE A 98 6.52 -2.67 0.98
CA ILE A 98 6.75 -2.88 -0.44
C ILE A 98 6.96 -1.50 -1.07
N VAL A 99 8.03 -1.37 -1.84
CA VAL A 99 8.33 -0.13 -2.58
C VAL A 99 8.23 -0.43 -4.07
N ASP A 100 7.24 0.16 -4.73
CA ASP A 100 7.22 0.23 -6.18
C ASP A 100 8.07 1.41 -6.64
N ALA A 101 9.22 1.10 -7.22
CA ALA A 101 10.17 2.07 -7.77
C ALA A 101 10.40 1.86 -9.27
N ALA A 102 9.40 1.34 -10.01
CA ALA A 102 9.53 0.92 -11.41
C ALA A 102 9.78 2.06 -12.44
N LYS A 103 10.12 3.27 -11.99
CA LYS A 103 10.50 4.39 -12.86
C LYS A 103 11.95 4.24 -13.37
N ARG A 104 12.19 4.37 -14.68
CA ARG A 104 13.54 4.62 -15.24
C ARG A 104 13.90 6.10 -15.11
N LYS A 105 15.19 6.37 -14.86
CA LYS A 105 15.77 7.73 -14.70
C LYS A 105 15.19 8.75 -15.67
#